data_AF-A0A7V9IJB1-F1
#
_entry.id   AF-A0A7V9IJB1-F1
#
_cell.length_a   1.000
_cell.length_b   1.000
_cell.length_c   1.000
_cell.angle_alpha   90.00
_cell.angle_beta   90.00
_cell.angle_gamma   90.00
#
_symmetry.space_group_name_H-M   'P 1'
#
loop_
_entity.id
_entity.type
_entity.pdbx_description
1 polymer ?
#
loop_
_entity_poly.entity_id
_entity_poly.type
_entity_poly.pdbx_seq_one_letter_code
_entity_poly.pdbx_strand_id
1 'polypeptide(L)'
;MDGFNPLTGRIYLESLEYTRVGRIMCMQMYGKYPHPSTLVPGGVSTTISTSSFNEYYTQLGKIFDYCKVMAATWDDIADFFLEANPAYAQVGARPTNLIQTGIWDDPEAYDATYANCNEWGERRWALPGIILDGELRTTRLTDINMGIEEFVEHSYYDDWTTNGAPRFATDPLGNPISPYHAWNKETIPRPEGKNFKEKYSWDCAPRWDRQVMESGTYGRMWTTALAARTQENPFLDATGDGLRITLPRHGLPETELNWKIPDTLNALERNRGRAYAMAFTAAIGMNCILKAFEYWRKGETAVSTPYKVPKDERVAVGFWEAGRGYLTHHLHMDKGKIVNYQINTPSTWNASPRDPFGNPGPYEEAIVGTPILESVSDDDVKGIDVLRAIRSFDPCMPCTTHMDTGKGVIVREVNSCGCTLE
;
A
#
# COMPACT_ATOMS: atom_id res chain seq x y z
N MET A 1 4.12 -2.64 -28.77
CA MET A 1 2.93 -1.90 -28.26
C MET A 1 1.63 -2.69 -28.46
N ASP A 2 1.37 -3.30 -29.62
CA ASP A 2 0.09 -4.03 -29.88
C ASP A 2 -0.26 -5.12 -28.87
N GLY A 3 0.73 -5.73 -28.21
CA GLY A 3 0.51 -6.70 -27.13
C GLY A 3 -0.32 -6.16 -25.95
N PHE A 4 -0.39 -4.84 -25.76
CA PHE A 4 -1.15 -4.19 -24.70
C PHE A 4 -2.57 -3.78 -25.10
N ASN A 5 -2.95 -3.95 -26.37
CA ASN A 5 -4.26 -3.55 -26.84
C ASN A 5 -5.36 -4.24 -26.02
N PRO A 6 -6.34 -3.49 -25.47
CA PRO A 6 -7.38 -4.08 -24.65
C PRO A 6 -8.13 -5.19 -25.38
N LEU A 7 -8.34 -6.32 -24.70
CA LEU A 7 -9.10 -7.50 -25.15
C LEU A 7 -8.54 -8.27 -26.35
N THR A 8 -7.53 -7.76 -27.06
CA THR A 8 -6.96 -8.39 -28.26
C THR A 8 -5.45 -8.59 -28.19
N GLY A 9 -4.76 -7.75 -27.42
CA GLY A 9 -3.33 -7.84 -27.22
C GLY A 9 -2.93 -9.04 -26.37
N ARG A 10 -1.87 -9.74 -26.78
CA ARG A 10 -1.39 -10.94 -26.08
C ARG A 10 -1.07 -10.69 -24.61
N ILE A 11 -0.30 -9.62 -24.30
CA ILE A 11 0.11 -9.31 -22.92
C ILE A 11 -1.12 -8.99 -22.09
N TYR A 12 -2.07 -8.21 -22.62
CA TYR A 12 -3.33 -7.90 -21.94
C TYR A 12 -4.11 -9.17 -21.56
N LEU A 13 -4.29 -10.08 -22.52
CA LEU A 13 -5.04 -11.33 -22.30
C LEU A 13 -4.29 -12.27 -21.34
N GLU A 14 -2.97 -12.36 -21.46
CA GLU A 14 -2.13 -13.17 -20.56
C GLU A 14 -2.19 -12.65 -19.11
N SER A 15 -2.20 -11.33 -18.89
CA SER A 15 -2.38 -10.74 -17.56
C SER A 15 -3.72 -11.13 -16.89
N LEU A 16 -4.79 -11.31 -17.68
CA LEU A 16 -6.08 -11.78 -17.15
C LEU A 16 -5.99 -13.23 -16.65
N GLU A 17 -5.26 -14.09 -17.34
CA GLU A 17 -5.03 -15.48 -16.91
C GLU A 17 -4.17 -15.54 -15.65
N TYR A 18 -3.10 -14.73 -15.55
CA TYR A 18 -2.29 -14.69 -14.34
C TYR A 18 -3.03 -14.08 -13.14
N THR A 19 -4.00 -13.20 -13.37
CA THR A 19 -4.92 -12.76 -12.33
C THR A 19 -5.71 -13.95 -11.75
N ARG A 20 -6.13 -14.91 -12.59
CA ARG A 20 -6.79 -16.14 -12.14
C ARG A 20 -5.84 -17.02 -11.31
N VAL A 21 -4.58 -17.16 -11.72
CA VAL A 21 -3.56 -17.91 -10.96
C VAL A 21 -3.38 -17.33 -9.56
N GLY A 22 -3.19 -16.02 -9.43
CA GLY A 22 -3.07 -15.36 -8.13
C GLY A 22 -4.32 -15.55 -7.25
N ARG A 23 -5.52 -15.50 -7.84
CA ARG A 23 -6.77 -15.76 -7.11
C ARG A 23 -6.85 -17.20 -6.60
N ILE A 24 -6.42 -18.19 -7.38
CA ILE A 24 -6.39 -19.60 -6.95
C ILE A 24 -5.50 -19.74 -5.70
N MET A 25 -4.31 -19.13 -5.72
CA MET A 25 -3.39 -19.14 -4.58
C MET A 25 -4.03 -18.52 -3.33
N CYS A 26 -4.71 -17.37 -3.47
CA CYS A 26 -5.44 -16.74 -2.37
C CYS A 26 -6.57 -17.62 -1.84
N MET A 27 -7.35 -18.27 -2.71
CA MET A 27 -8.47 -19.12 -2.29
C MET A 27 -8.00 -20.37 -1.54
N GLN A 28 -6.85 -20.94 -1.91
CA GLN A 28 -6.26 -22.09 -1.21
C GLN A 28 -5.92 -21.76 0.25
N MET A 29 -5.42 -20.55 0.51
CA MET A 29 -4.99 -20.15 1.86
C MET A 29 -6.12 -19.47 2.66
N TYR A 30 -7.00 -18.74 1.98
CA TYR A 30 -7.99 -17.86 2.63
C TYR A 30 -9.46 -18.24 2.37
N GLY A 31 -9.69 -19.39 1.74
CA GLY A 31 -11.01 -19.97 1.44
C GLY A 31 -11.69 -19.39 0.20
N LYS A 32 -11.74 -18.05 0.05
CA LYS A 32 -12.34 -17.40 -1.12
C LYS A 32 -11.71 -16.04 -1.44
N TYR A 33 -11.90 -15.58 -2.67
CA TYR A 33 -11.52 -14.25 -3.17
C TYR A 33 -12.76 -13.58 -3.77
N PRO A 34 -13.00 -12.26 -3.62
CA PRO A 34 -12.10 -11.23 -3.06
C PRO A 34 -12.10 -11.10 -1.54
N HIS A 35 -13.18 -11.49 -0.85
CA HIS A 35 -13.27 -11.34 0.60
C HIS A 35 -12.93 -12.66 1.30
N PRO A 36 -11.78 -12.80 1.98
CA PRO A 36 -11.36 -14.04 2.61
C PRO A 36 -12.37 -14.52 3.67
N SER A 37 -12.49 -15.84 3.87
CA SER A 37 -13.45 -16.44 4.80
C SER A 37 -12.82 -17.19 5.97
N THR A 38 -11.51 -17.39 5.96
CA THR A 38 -10.82 -18.21 6.97
C THR A 38 -9.90 -17.42 7.90
N LEU A 39 -9.74 -16.11 7.71
CA LEU A 39 -8.99 -15.25 8.63
C LEU A 39 -9.83 -15.00 9.89
N VAL A 40 -9.24 -15.26 11.06
CA VAL A 40 -9.86 -15.02 12.38
C VAL A 40 -8.82 -14.40 13.32
N PRO A 41 -9.22 -13.64 14.37
CA PRO A 41 -8.27 -13.24 15.38
C PRO A 41 -7.60 -14.48 15.99
N GLY A 42 -6.27 -14.45 16.08
CA GLY A 42 -5.46 -15.58 16.55
C GLY A 42 -5.05 -16.60 15.49
N GLY A 43 -5.39 -16.42 14.20
CA GLY A 43 -4.83 -17.24 13.11
C GLY A 43 -5.75 -17.45 11.92
N VAL A 44 -5.77 -18.66 11.37
CA VAL A 44 -6.66 -19.08 10.27
C VAL A 44 -7.45 -20.32 10.63
N SER A 45 -8.63 -20.47 10.00
CA SER A 45 -9.45 -21.69 10.07
C SER A 45 -9.21 -22.65 8.90
N THR A 46 -8.24 -22.35 8.02
CA THR A 46 -7.89 -23.18 6.87
C THR A 46 -7.26 -24.49 7.33
N THR A 47 -7.84 -25.62 6.89
CA THR A 47 -7.20 -26.94 7.06
C THR A 47 -6.05 -27.08 6.06
N ILE A 48 -4.83 -27.16 6.57
CA ILE A 48 -3.63 -27.31 5.75
C ILE A 48 -3.25 -28.78 5.63
N SER A 49 -2.83 -29.17 4.42
CA SER A 49 -2.34 -30.49 4.08
C SER A 49 -1.09 -30.39 3.20
N THR A 50 -0.37 -31.50 3.04
CA THR A 50 0.72 -31.59 2.04
C THR A 50 0.25 -31.19 0.64
N SER A 51 -0.97 -31.56 0.26
CA SER A 51 -1.55 -31.17 -1.03
C SER A 51 -1.73 -29.65 -1.12
N SER A 52 -2.18 -29.00 -0.05
CA SER A 52 -2.35 -27.53 -0.01
C SER A 52 -1.05 -26.80 -0.34
N PHE A 53 0.07 -27.25 0.24
CA PHE A 53 1.38 -26.65 -0.03
C PHE A 53 1.90 -26.96 -1.44
N ASN A 54 1.75 -28.20 -1.91
CA ASN A 54 2.18 -28.59 -3.25
C ASN A 54 1.44 -27.82 -4.35
N GLU A 55 0.12 -27.64 -4.19
CA GLU A 55 -0.67 -26.89 -5.14
C GLU A 55 -0.30 -25.40 -5.13
N TYR A 56 -0.09 -24.80 -3.95
CA TYR A 56 0.35 -23.42 -3.84
C TYR A 56 1.72 -23.21 -4.50
N TYR A 57 2.68 -24.10 -4.19
CA TYR A 57 4.02 -24.09 -4.79
C TYR A 57 3.98 -24.21 -6.32
N THR A 58 3.10 -25.07 -6.84
CA THR A 58 2.90 -25.23 -8.29
C THR A 58 2.41 -23.94 -8.95
N GLN A 59 1.48 -23.22 -8.33
CA GLN A 59 1.03 -21.92 -8.88
C GLN A 59 2.09 -20.84 -8.73
N LEU A 60 2.83 -20.83 -7.61
CA LEU A 60 3.92 -19.88 -7.38
C LEU A 60 5.01 -20.00 -8.45
N GLY A 61 5.33 -21.22 -8.90
CA GLY A 61 6.25 -21.45 -10.02
C GLY A 61 5.85 -20.73 -11.31
N LYS A 62 4.56 -20.70 -11.64
CA LYS A 62 4.04 -19.95 -12.80
C LYS A 62 4.18 -18.44 -12.60
N ILE A 63 3.94 -17.97 -11.38
CA ILE A 63 4.09 -16.54 -11.04
C ILE A 63 5.55 -16.10 -11.22
N PHE A 64 6.55 -16.93 -10.87
CA PHE A 64 7.96 -16.59 -11.10
C PHE A 64 8.26 -16.30 -12.57
N ASP A 65 7.80 -17.15 -13.49
CA ASP A 65 8.03 -16.92 -14.92
C ASP A 65 7.33 -15.66 -15.42
N TYR A 66 6.12 -15.40 -14.94
CA TYR A 66 5.41 -14.16 -15.25
C TYR A 66 6.14 -12.93 -14.71
N CYS A 67 6.68 -13.00 -13.49
CA CYS A 67 7.49 -11.92 -12.91
C CYS A 67 8.74 -11.60 -13.75
N LYS A 68 9.44 -12.62 -14.26
CA LYS A 68 10.62 -12.43 -15.15
C LYS A 68 10.23 -11.64 -16.41
N VAL A 69 9.12 -12.04 -17.04
CA VAL A 69 8.61 -11.37 -18.25
C VAL A 69 8.14 -9.95 -17.94
N MET A 70 7.39 -9.76 -16.86
CA MET A 70 6.83 -8.45 -16.51
C MET A 70 7.90 -7.42 -16.13
N ALA A 71 8.95 -7.84 -15.40
CA ALA A 71 10.07 -6.97 -15.08
C ALA A 71 10.77 -6.48 -16.36
N ALA A 72 11.18 -7.41 -17.24
CA ALA A 72 11.82 -7.07 -18.51
C ALA A 72 10.92 -6.21 -19.42
N THR A 73 9.62 -6.53 -19.47
CA THR A 73 8.66 -5.76 -20.28
C THR A 73 8.55 -4.31 -19.81
N TRP A 74 8.56 -4.07 -18.49
CA TRP A 74 8.45 -2.72 -17.95
C TRP A 74 9.76 -1.94 -18.00
N ASP A 75 10.91 -2.63 -17.99
CA ASP A 75 12.19 -2.00 -18.32
C ASP A 75 12.18 -1.48 -19.75
N ASP A 76 11.87 -2.35 -20.72
CA ASP A 76 11.79 -1.98 -22.14
C ASP A 76 10.80 -0.83 -22.39
N ILE A 77 9.64 -0.83 -21.73
CA ILE A 77 8.65 0.25 -21.88
C ILE A 77 9.15 1.55 -21.31
N ALA A 78 9.67 1.54 -20.08
CA ALA A 78 10.11 2.77 -19.43
C ALA A 78 11.30 3.37 -20.19
N ASP A 79 12.26 2.55 -20.61
CA ASP A 79 13.43 2.97 -21.38
C ASP A 79 13.01 3.52 -22.74
N PHE A 80 12.11 2.83 -23.46
CA PHE A 80 11.57 3.33 -24.73
C PHE A 80 10.92 4.71 -24.60
N PHE A 81 10.11 4.94 -23.58
CA PHE A 81 9.46 6.25 -23.37
C PHE A 81 10.47 7.35 -23.07
N LEU A 82 11.47 7.06 -22.23
CA LEU A 82 12.52 8.01 -21.85
C LEU A 82 13.46 8.33 -23.01
N GLU A 83 13.82 7.32 -23.81
CA GLU A 83 14.62 7.51 -25.03
C GLU A 83 13.87 8.32 -26.09
N ALA A 84 12.58 8.03 -26.28
CA ALA A 84 11.74 8.74 -27.25
C ALA A 84 11.53 10.20 -26.86
N ASN A 85 11.34 10.49 -25.57
CA ASN A 85 11.26 11.85 -25.06
C ASN A 85 11.67 11.91 -23.57
N PRO A 86 12.85 12.48 -23.24
CA PRO A 86 13.32 12.59 -21.86
C PRO A 86 12.39 13.37 -20.93
N ALA A 87 11.49 14.21 -21.46
CA ALA A 87 10.51 14.94 -20.65
C ALA A 87 9.50 14.01 -19.95
N TYR A 88 9.36 12.75 -20.38
CA TYR A 88 8.57 11.76 -19.64
C TYR A 88 9.08 11.51 -18.22
N ALA A 89 10.35 11.80 -17.94
CA ALA A 89 10.89 11.72 -16.59
C ALA A 89 10.19 12.67 -15.60
N GLN A 90 9.55 13.74 -16.09
CA GLN A 90 8.82 14.73 -15.29
C GLN A 90 7.33 14.38 -15.11
N VAL A 91 6.79 13.42 -15.86
CA VAL A 91 5.37 13.05 -15.78
C VAL A 91 5.08 12.38 -14.44
N GLY A 92 4.25 13.02 -13.62
CA GLY A 92 3.94 12.60 -12.26
C GLY A 92 5.14 12.59 -11.31
N ALA A 93 6.22 13.31 -11.64
CA ALA A 93 7.40 13.44 -10.78
C ALA A 93 7.05 14.21 -9.50
N ARG A 94 7.63 13.81 -8.38
CA ARG A 94 7.47 14.49 -7.09
C ARG A 94 8.67 14.20 -6.17
N PRO A 95 8.81 14.94 -5.04
CA PRO A 95 9.78 14.59 -4.00
C PRO A 95 9.59 13.15 -3.52
N THR A 96 10.70 12.43 -3.30
CA THR A 96 10.68 11.04 -2.86
C THR A 96 10.39 10.94 -1.36
N ASN A 97 9.14 11.26 -1.01
CA ASN A 97 8.60 11.14 0.34
C ASN A 97 7.69 9.91 0.38
N LEU A 98 8.16 8.80 0.97
CA LEU A 98 7.45 7.52 1.00
C LEU A 98 7.17 7.08 2.44
N ILE A 99 5.99 6.52 2.67
CA ILE A 99 5.59 5.96 3.97
C ILE A 99 5.20 4.49 3.84
N GLN A 100 5.77 3.65 4.70
CA GLN A 100 5.64 2.19 4.67
C GLN A 100 5.60 1.66 6.10
N THR A 101 4.72 0.71 6.37
CA THR A 101 4.65 0.02 7.68
C THR A 101 5.25 -1.37 7.62
N GLY A 102 5.78 -1.78 6.47
CA GLY A 102 6.32 -3.11 6.27
C GLY A 102 5.23 -4.17 6.25
N ILE A 103 5.59 -5.37 5.82
CA ILE A 103 4.69 -6.51 5.78
C ILE A 103 5.46 -7.83 5.75
N TRP A 104 4.72 -8.89 6.08
CA TRP A 104 5.17 -10.27 6.23
C TRP A 104 6.09 -10.42 7.43
N ASP A 105 5.43 -10.65 8.56
CA ASP A 105 6.05 -10.83 9.86
C ASP A 105 6.85 -12.13 9.93
N ASP A 106 8.04 -12.07 10.53
CA ASP A 106 8.79 -13.28 10.88
C ASP A 106 8.07 -14.01 12.03
N PRO A 107 7.61 -15.27 11.84
CA PRO A 107 6.84 -16.00 12.84
C PRO A 107 7.60 -16.24 14.16
N GLU A 108 8.94 -16.14 14.16
CA GLU A 108 9.76 -16.28 15.37
C GLU A 108 9.95 -14.96 16.13
N ALA A 109 9.57 -13.83 15.54
CA ALA A 109 9.66 -12.50 16.15
C ALA A 109 8.30 -11.98 16.61
N TYR A 110 7.28 -12.24 15.80
CA TYR A 110 6.01 -11.56 15.87
C TYR A 110 5.15 -12.03 17.04
N ASP A 111 4.89 -11.11 17.96
CA ASP A 111 4.06 -11.35 19.15
C ASP A 111 2.78 -10.50 19.19
N ALA A 112 2.55 -9.68 18.16
CA ALA A 112 1.45 -8.73 18.03
C ALA A 112 1.35 -7.68 19.16
N THR A 113 2.36 -7.56 20.02
CA THR A 113 2.35 -6.56 21.10
C THR A 113 2.79 -5.21 20.56
N TYR A 114 2.18 -4.14 21.08
CA TYR A 114 2.65 -2.78 20.79
C TYR A 114 4.01 -2.49 21.43
N ALA A 115 4.28 -3.08 22.60
CA ALA A 115 5.52 -2.87 23.34
C ALA A 115 6.76 -3.31 22.54
N ASN A 116 6.65 -4.43 21.82
CA ASN A 116 7.75 -4.99 21.03
C ASN A 116 7.63 -4.65 19.53
N CYS A 117 6.78 -3.69 19.15
CA CYS A 117 6.48 -3.46 17.73
C CYS A 117 7.67 -3.03 16.89
N ASN A 118 8.61 -2.31 17.49
CA ASN A 118 9.85 -2.00 16.80
C ASN A 118 10.67 -3.28 16.55
N GLU A 119 10.76 -4.19 17.52
CA GLU A 119 11.57 -5.41 17.39
C GLU A 119 11.02 -6.35 16.31
N TRP A 120 9.73 -6.70 16.38
CA TRP A 120 9.15 -7.57 15.36
C TRP A 120 8.96 -6.86 14.01
N GLY A 121 8.78 -5.53 13.99
CA GLY A 121 8.72 -4.74 12.77
C GLY A 121 10.03 -4.76 11.99
N GLU A 122 11.17 -4.67 12.68
CA GLU A 122 12.52 -4.79 12.12
C GLU A 122 12.85 -6.19 11.59
N ARG A 123 12.04 -7.18 11.98
CA ARG A 123 12.12 -8.56 11.50
C ARG A 123 11.10 -8.90 10.41
N ARG A 124 10.41 -7.91 9.85
CA ARG A 124 9.57 -8.13 8.66
C ARG A 124 10.43 -8.42 7.42
N TRP A 125 9.94 -9.26 6.52
CA TRP A 125 10.62 -9.51 5.24
C TRP A 125 10.54 -8.33 4.28
N ALA A 126 9.51 -7.48 4.41
CA ALA A 126 9.50 -6.13 3.86
C ALA A 126 9.51 -5.14 5.00
N LEU A 127 10.57 -4.33 5.10
CA LEU A 127 10.79 -3.46 6.25
C LEU A 127 9.82 -2.27 6.26
N PRO A 128 9.36 -1.84 7.45
CA PRO A 128 8.76 -0.52 7.66
C PRO A 128 9.73 0.61 7.36
N GLY A 129 9.23 1.79 6.96
CA GLY A 129 10.07 2.91 6.59
C GLY A 129 9.36 4.25 6.41
N ILE A 130 10.01 5.31 6.90
CA ILE A 130 9.79 6.68 6.44
C ILE A 130 10.97 7.09 5.58
N ILE A 131 10.70 7.52 4.36
CA ILE A 131 11.69 8.10 3.46
C ILE A 131 11.27 9.56 3.20
N LEU A 132 12.19 10.49 3.41
CA LEU A 132 12.00 11.90 3.08
C LEU A 132 13.15 12.37 2.20
N ASP A 133 12.82 12.97 1.06
CA ASP A 133 13.78 13.42 0.04
C ASP A 133 14.75 12.30 -0.38
N GLY A 134 14.24 11.06 -0.46
CA GLY A 134 15.03 9.87 -0.83
C GLY A 134 15.87 9.28 0.29
N GLU A 135 15.92 9.89 1.48
CA GLU A 135 16.69 9.40 2.63
C GLU A 135 15.81 8.63 3.63
N LEU A 136 16.24 7.44 4.03
CA LEU A 136 15.58 6.65 5.06
C LEU A 136 15.74 7.31 6.44
N ARG A 137 14.62 7.74 7.04
CA ARG A 137 14.57 8.46 8.32
C ARG A 137 14.42 7.53 9.52
N THR A 138 13.51 6.56 9.42
CA THR A 138 13.28 5.58 10.48
C THR A 138 12.64 4.33 9.91
N THR A 139 12.92 3.20 10.54
CA THR A 139 12.29 1.88 10.33
C THR A 139 11.47 1.45 11.55
N ARG A 140 11.34 2.32 12.56
CA ARG A 140 10.64 1.98 13.80
C ARG A 140 9.14 2.21 13.66
N LEU A 141 8.34 1.19 13.94
CA LEU A 141 6.87 1.27 13.87
C LEU A 141 6.28 2.29 14.85
N THR A 142 6.89 2.47 16.02
CA THR A 142 6.48 3.52 16.98
C THR A 142 6.63 4.92 16.38
N ASP A 143 7.79 5.23 15.80
CA ASP A 143 8.08 6.52 15.15
C ASP A 143 7.13 6.78 13.96
N ILE A 144 6.87 5.74 13.14
CA ILE A 144 5.91 5.81 12.04
C ILE A 144 4.51 6.14 12.58
N ASN A 145 4.06 5.40 13.59
CA ASN A 145 2.72 5.55 14.16
C ASN A 145 2.50 6.92 14.81
N MET A 146 3.43 7.36 15.66
CA MET A 146 3.26 8.60 16.41
C MET A 146 3.23 9.84 15.51
N GLY A 147 3.88 9.79 14.35
CA GLY A 147 3.94 10.90 13.40
C GLY A 147 2.68 11.09 12.57
N ILE A 148 1.69 10.18 12.63
CA ILE A 148 0.49 10.25 11.79
C ILE A 148 -0.46 11.34 12.30
N GLU A 149 -0.86 12.23 11.41
CA GLU A 149 -1.92 13.21 11.61
C GLU A 149 -2.89 13.15 10.42
N GLU A 150 -4.21 13.12 10.67
CA GLU A 150 -5.21 13.26 9.61
C GLU A 150 -5.94 14.58 9.73
N PHE A 151 -5.88 15.42 8.70
CA PHE A 151 -6.59 16.70 8.67
C PHE A 151 -7.87 16.63 7.82
N VAL A 152 -8.79 17.57 8.07
CA VAL A 152 -10.09 17.64 7.37
C VAL A 152 -10.42 19.03 6.82
N GLU A 153 -9.43 19.93 6.72
CA GLU A 153 -9.61 21.31 6.23
C GLU A 153 -10.39 21.35 4.91
N HIS A 154 -9.94 20.55 3.94
CA HIS A 154 -10.53 20.45 2.61
C HIS A 154 -11.39 19.19 2.40
N SER A 155 -11.76 18.53 3.51
CA SER A 155 -12.53 17.29 3.51
C SER A 155 -13.94 17.51 4.05
N TYR A 156 -14.94 16.76 3.58
CA TYR A 156 -16.35 16.85 3.97
C TYR A 156 -16.65 16.31 5.38
N TYR A 157 -15.89 16.77 6.38
CA TYR A 157 -16.02 16.42 7.79
C TYR A 157 -15.88 17.66 8.68
N ASP A 158 -16.53 17.64 9.85
CA ASP A 158 -16.22 18.56 10.94
C ASP A 158 -14.90 18.14 11.64
N ASP A 159 -14.15 19.13 12.14
CA ASP A 159 -12.93 18.88 12.90
C ASP A 159 -13.26 18.39 14.32
N TRP A 160 -12.95 17.13 14.60
CA TRP A 160 -13.20 16.49 15.91
C TRP A 160 -12.40 17.11 17.04
N THR A 161 -11.28 17.80 16.77
CA THR A 161 -10.47 18.44 17.82
C THR A 161 -11.20 19.63 18.46
N THR A 162 -12.29 20.10 17.85
CA THR A 162 -13.15 21.14 18.42
C THR A 162 -14.13 20.63 19.48
N ASN A 163 -14.31 19.30 19.59
CA ASN A 163 -15.25 18.67 20.54
C ASN A 163 -14.70 18.56 21.98
N GLY A 164 -13.44 18.93 22.22
CA GLY A 164 -12.81 18.91 23.53
C GLY A 164 -11.35 18.46 23.49
N ALA A 165 -10.79 18.18 24.66
CA ALA A 165 -9.42 17.65 24.75
C ALA A 165 -9.34 16.25 24.12
N PRO A 166 -8.21 15.89 23.47
CA PRO A 166 -8.02 14.55 22.93
C PRO A 166 -8.12 13.50 24.04
N ARG A 167 -8.69 12.34 23.72
CA ARG A 167 -8.83 11.24 24.69
C ARG A 167 -7.46 10.69 25.11
N PHE A 168 -6.53 10.60 24.16
CA PHE A 168 -5.20 10.07 24.37
C PHE A 168 -4.14 11.12 24.02
N ALA A 169 -3.33 11.51 25.01
CA ALA A 169 -2.20 12.41 24.80
C ALA A 169 -0.91 11.65 24.41
N THR A 170 -0.84 10.35 24.73
CA THR A 170 0.29 9.48 24.42
C THR A 170 -0.18 8.14 23.88
N ASP A 171 0.71 7.43 23.19
CA ASP A 171 0.57 6.01 22.90
C ASP A 171 0.77 5.14 24.18
N PRO A 172 0.60 3.80 24.11
CA PRO A 172 0.83 2.91 25.25
C PRO A 172 2.27 2.89 25.80
N LEU A 173 3.26 3.39 25.06
CA LEU A 173 4.66 3.49 25.48
C LEU A 173 5.02 4.88 26.02
N GLY A 174 4.06 5.81 26.07
CA GLY A 174 4.25 7.17 26.57
C GLY A 174 4.77 8.15 25.53
N ASN A 175 4.88 7.76 24.26
CA ASN A 175 5.25 8.70 23.20
C ASN A 175 4.09 9.67 22.94
N PRO A 176 4.34 10.98 22.77
CA PRO A 176 3.28 11.94 22.49
C PRO A 176 2.61 11.64 21.15
N ILE A 177 1.29 11.78 21.10
CA ILE A 177 0.52 11.63 19.85
C ILE A 177 -0.32 12.89 19.62
N SER A 178 -0.51 13.24 18.35
CA SER A 178 -1.31 14.40 17.95
C SER A 178 -2.79 14.24 18.34
N PRO A 179 -3.51 15.35 18.62
CA PRO A 179 -4.97 15.34 18.64
C PRO A 179 -5.59 14.84 17.31
N TYR A 180 -4.85 14.98 16.20
CA TYR A 180 -5.23 14.48 14.88
C TYR A 180 -4.81 13.02 14.60
N HIS A 181 -4.20 12.34 15.58
CA HIS A 181 -3.82 10.93 15.45
C HIS A 181 -5.07 10.03 15.39
N ALA A 182 -4.99 8.92 14.65
CA ALA A 182 -6.12 8.02 14.38
C ALA A 182 -6.82 7.45 15.64
N TRP A 183 -6.12 7.28 16.77
CA TRP A 183 -6.77 6.89 18.04
C TRP A 183 -7.69 7.97 18.62
N ASN A 184 -7.44 9.25 18.33
CA ASN A 184 -8.24 10.39 18.78
C ASN A 184 -9.29 10.84 17.77
N LYS A 185 -9.18 10.38 16.51
CA LYS A 185 -10.06 10.78 15.41
C LYS A 185 -11.50 10.34 15.62
N GLU A 186 -12.42 11.27 15.38
CA GLU A 186 -13.85 11.01 15.23
C GLU A 186 -14.29 11.38 13.82
N THR A 187 -14.98 10.47 13.13
CA THR A 187 -15.43 10.70 11.75
C THR A 187 -16.80 11.36 11.76
N ILE A 188 -16.84 12.69 11.59
CA ILE A 188 -18.06 13.51 11.69
C ILE A 188 -18.41 14.07 10.31
N PRO A 189 -19.22 13.37 9.49
CA PRO A 189 -19.46 13.76 8.11
C PRO A 189 -20.30 15.03 7.98
N ARG A 190 -19.80 15.98 7.18
CA ARG A 190 -20.44 17.25 6.86
C ARG A 190 -20.20 17.63 5.40
N PRO A 191 -21.11 17.24 4.48
CA PRO A 191 -21.00 17.55 3.06
C PRO A 191 -21.36 19.03 2.81
N GLU A 192 -20.36 19.89 2.94
CA GLU A 192 -20.41 21.31 2.61
C GLU A 192 -19.21 21.71 1.74
N GLY A 193 -19.19 22.95 1.25
CA GLY A 193 -18.22 23.39 0.25
C GLY A 193 -18.89 23.59 -1.10
N LYS A 194 -18.72 24.79 -1.68
CA LYS A 194 -19.32 25.14 -2.99
C LYS A 194 -18.32 25.12 -4.14
N ASN A 195 -17.02 25.04 -3.84
CA ASN A 195 -15.94 25.12 -4.82
C ASN A 195 -14.62 24.56 -4.25
N PHE A 196 -13.61 24.40 -5.11
CA PHE A 196 -12.30 23.81 -4.78
C PHE A 196 -11.40 24.65 -3.85
N LYS A 197 -11.82 25.84 -3.41
CA LYS A 197 -11.12 26.59 -2.36
C LYS A 197 -11.62 26.26 -0.95
N GLU A 198 -12.80 25.65 -0.84
CA GLU A 198 -13.41 25.20 0.40
C GLU A 198 -13.19 23.69 0.56
N LYS A 199 -14.11 22.96 1.19
CA LYS A 199 -14.09 21.48 1.22
C LYS A 199 -14.46 20.92 -0.15
N TYR A 200 -13.68 19.95 -0.65
CA TYR A 200 -13.88 19.38 -1.99
C TYR A 200 -13.67 17.87 -2.10
N SER A 201 -13.31 17.18 -0.99
CA SER A 201 -13.05 15.73 -1.00
C SER A 201 -13.73 14.99 0.15
N TRP A 202 -14.11 13.74 -0.08
CA TRP A 202 -14.46 12.80 1.01
C TRP A 202 -13.23 12.10 1.59
N ASP A 203 -12.05 12.29 0.99
CA ASP A 203 -10.81 11.80 1.56
C ASP A 203 -10.30 12.77 2.63
N CYS A 204 -9.68 12.23 3.68
CA CYS A 204 -8.96 13.03 4.67
C CYS A 204 -7.57 13.42 4.13
N ALA A 205 -6.87 14.31 4.82
CA ALA A 205 -5.50 14.69 4.48
C ALA A 205 -4.48 14.16 5.50
N PRO A 206 -4.09 12.87 5.42
CA PRO A 206 -3.03 12.33 6.26
C PRO A 206 -1.66 12.94 5.94
N ARG A 207 -0.89 13.21 6.98
CA ARG A 207 0.51 13.65 6.94
C ARG A 207 1.32 12.85 7.96
N TRP A 208 2.60 12.70 7.70
CA TRP A 208 3.55 12.18 8.70
C TRP A 208 4.47 13.31 9.11
N ASP A 209 4.45 13.71 10.38
CA ASP A 209 5.16 14.89 10.90
C ASP A 209 4.94 16.13 10.00
N ARG A 210 3.67 16.36 9.64
CA ARG A 210 3.20 17.40 8.70
C ARG A 210 3.74 17.31 7.27
N GLN A 211 4.48 16.26 6.92
CA GLN A 211 4.97 16.02 5.57
C GLN A 211 3.94 15.27 4.72
N VAL A 212 3.92 15.61 3.42
CA VAL A 212 3.12 14.92 2.40
C VAL A 212 3.86 13.65 1.98
N MET A 213 3.24 12.50 2.26
CA MET A 213 3.83 11.18 1.99
C MET A 213 3.06 10.46 0.89
N GLU A 214 3.78 9.71 0.07
CA GLU A 214 3.22 8.77 -0.91
C GLU A 214 3.32 7.33 -0.37
N SER A 215 2.27 6.57 -0.63
CA SER A 215 2.22 5.14 -0.38
C SER A 215 2.20 4.37 -1.70
N GLY A 216 3.03 3.34 -1.80
CA GLY A 216 3.09 2.46 -2.96
C GLY A 216 3.73 1.14 -2.62
N THR A 217 3.41 0.08 -3.37
CA THR A 217 4.05 -1.24 -3.18
C THR A 217 5.56 -1.21 -3.46
N TYR A 218 6.02 -0.32 -4.35
CA TYR A 218 7.44 -0.06 -4.60
C TYR A 218 8.14 0.59 -3.40
N GLY A 219 7.42 1.27 -2.50
CA GLY A 219 8.02 1.88 -1.32
C GLY A 219 8.58 0.84 -0.33
N ARG A 220 7.98 -0.35 -0.26
CA ARG A 220 8.52 -1.50 0.49
C ARG A 220 9.90 -1.90 0.00
N MET A 221 10.03 -1.98 -1.32
CA MET A 221 11.28 -2.32 -1.98
C MET A 221 12.32 -1.24 -1.73
N TRP A 222 11.92 0.03 -1.88
CA TRP A 222 12.77 1.19 -1.63
C TRP A 222 13.31 1.21 -0.20
N THR A 223 12.42 1.02 0.78
CA THR A 223 12.78 0.98 2.20
C THR A 223 13.75 -0.17 2.48
N THR A 224 13.45 -1.36 1.97
CA THR A 224 14.29 -2.56 2.16
C THR A 224 15.67 -2.36 1.51
N ALA A 225 15.71 -1.76 0.32
CA ALA A 225 16.94 -1.44 -0.39
C ALA A 225 17.81 -0.44 0.40
N LEU A 226 17.24 0.71 0.80
CA LEU A 226 17.96 1.74 1.56
C LEU A 226 18.42 1.27 2.94
N ALA A 227 17.65 0.41 3.60
CA ALA A 227 18.04 -0.17 4.87
C ALA A 227 19.29 -1.09 4.74
N ALA A 228 19.63 -1.49 3.50
CA ALA A 228 20.76 -2.35 3.16
C ALA A 228 20.81 -3.64 4.01
N ARG A 229 19.62 -4.15 4.36
CA ARG A 229 19.46 -5.37 5.15
C ARG A 229 18.18 -6.09 4.79
N THR A 230 18.24 -7.40 4.81
CA THR A 230 17.09 -8.29 4.72
C THR A 230 17.16 -9.28 5.87
N GLN A 231 15.99 -9.75 6.31
CA GLN A 231 15.94 -10.99 7.08
C GLN A 231 16.42 -12.16 6.21
N GLU A 232 16.77 -13.28 6.83
CA GLU A 232 17.23 -14.47 6.11
C GLU A 232 16.26 -14.85 4.99
N ASN A 233 16.71 -14.64 3.75
CA ASN A 233 15.96 -14.89 2.53
C ASN A 233 16.94 -15.21 1.39
N PRO A 234 17.02 -16.47 0.93
CA PRO A 234 17.97 -16.86 -0.11
C PRO A 234 17.63 -16.31 -1.51
N PHE A 235 16.47 -15.68 -1.67
CA PHE A 235 15.97 -15.14 -2.94
C PHE A 235 16.05 -13.62 -3.04
N LEU A 236 16.49 -12.94 -1.98
CA LEU A 236 16.41 -11.49 -1.89
C LEU A 236 17.59 -10.91 -1.11
N ASP A 237 18.30 -9.98 -1.74
CA ASP A 237 19.42 -9.26 -1.17
C ASP A 237 19.24 -7.75 -1.37
N ALA A 238 19.42 -6.97 -0.30
CA ALA A 238 19.34 -5.51 -0.34
C ALA A 238 20.74 -4.92 -0.53
N THR A 239 20.97 -4.28 -1.67
CA THR A 239 22.30 -3.83 -2.09
C THR A 239 22.66 -2.42 -1.61
N GLY A 240 21.75 -1.76 -0.87
CA GLY A 240 21.88 -0.35 -0.46
C GLY A 240 21.39 0.65 -1.50
N ASP A 241 21.58 0.34 -2.78
CA ASP A 241 21.15 1.14 -3.94
C ASP A 241 20.01 0.49 -4.74
N GLY A 242 19.49 -0.64 -4.26
CA GLY A 242 18.53 -1.47 -4.97
C GLY A 242 18.29 -2.81 -4.30
N LEU A 243 17.68 -3.71 -5.07
CA LEU A 243 17.41 -5.09 -4.68
C LEU A 243 17.89 -6.04 -5.77
N ARG A 244 18.52 -7.12 -5.33
CA ARG A 244 18.80 -8.29 -6.15
C ARG A 244 17.81 -9.39 -5.77
N ILE A 245 17.04 -9.84 -6.76
CA ILE A 245 15.91 -10.76 -6.58
C ILE A 245 16.15 -12.00 -7.45
N THR A 246 16.37 -13.15 -6.82
CA THR A 246 16.59 -14.42 -7.52
C THR A 246 15.27 -15.15 -7.69
N LEU A 247 14.83 -15.30 -8.94
CA LEU A 247 13.62 -16.05 -9.28
C LEU A 247 13.98 -17.47 -9.76
N PRO A 248 13.52 -18.52 -9.05
CA PRO A 248 13.82 -19.90 -9.40
C PRO A 248 13.40 -20.30 -10.81
N ARG A 249 14.01 -21.38 -11.32
CA ARG A 249 13.60 -22.01 -12.59
C ARG A 249 12.17 -22.57 -12.49
N HIS A 250 11.37 -22.33 -13.53
CA HIS A 250 10.13 -23.08 -13.78
C HIS A 250 10.07 -23.48 -15.27
N GLY A 251 9.21 -22.88 -16.07
CA GLY A 251 9.22 -22.98 -17.53
C GLY A 251 10.34 -22.13 -18.15
N LEU A 252 10.69 -20.99 -17.52
CA LEU A 252 11.87 -20.20 -17.87
C LEU A 252 13.07 -20.57 -16.96
N PRO A 253 14.32 -20.35 -17.44
CA PRO A 253 15.51 -20.50 -16.62
C PRO A 253 15.44 -19.71 -15.31
N GLU A 254 16.28 -20.08 -14.35
CA GLU A 254 16.52 -19.23 -13.18
C GLU A 254 17.04 -17.86 -13.65
N THR A 255 16.60 -16.79 -12.98
CA THR A 255 16.92 -15.42 -13.40
C THR A 255 17.14 -14.56 -12.17
N GLU A 256 18.25 -13.83 -12.16
CA GLU A 256 18.49 -12.76 -11.21
C GLU A 256 17.98 -11.44 -11.80
N LEU A 257 17.05 -10.81 -11.10
CA LEU A 257 16.55 -9.48 -11.43
C LEU A 257 17.21 -8.46 -10.52
N ASN A 258 17.63 -7.33 -11.09
CA ASN A 258 18.28 -6.25 -10.35
C ASN A 258 17.42 -5.00 -10.46
N TRP A 259 16.66 -4.70 -9.40
CA TRP A 259 15.91 -3.45 -9.32
C TRP A 259 16.81 -2.38 -8.69
N LYS A 260 16.93 -1.21 -9.32
CA LYS A 260 17.66 -0.07 -8.77
C LYS A 260 16.69 0.96 -8.24
N ILE A 261 17.10 1.63 -7.16
CA ILE A 261 16.42 2.82 -6.69
C ILE A 261 16.54 3.89 -7.79
N PRO A 262 15.42 4.39 -8.34
CA PRO A 262 15.47 5.42 -9.37
C PRO A 262 15.80 6.79 -8.77
N ASP A 263 16.47 7.64 -9.54
CA ASP A 263 16.83 9.01 -9.12
C ASP A 263 15.60 9.91 -8.93
N THR A 264 14.51 9.63 -9.65
CA THR A 264 13.27 10.42 -9.61
C THR A 264 12.06 9.51 -9.49
N LEU A 265 11.19 9.83 -8.53
CA LEU A 265 9.91 9.15 -8.35
C LEU A 265 8.86 9.74 -9.30
N ASN A 266 8.72 9.13 -10.48
CA ASN A 266 7.77 9.56 -11.52
C ASN A 266 6.79 8.43 -11.92
N ALA A 267 5.92 8.70 -12.89
CA ALA A 267 4.90 7.75 -13.34
C ALA A 267 5.48 6.44 -13.92
N LEU A 268 6.57 6.50 -14.68
CA LEU A 268 7.20 5.30 -15.26
C LEU A 268 7.83 4.45 -14.17
N GLU A 269 8.57 5.07 -13.25
CA GLU A 269 9.26 4.38 -12.17
C GLU A 269 8.30 3.75 -11.15
N ARG A 270 7.14 4.37 -10.87
CA ARG A 270 6.09 3.70 -10.08
C ARG A 270 5.57 2.44 -10.76
N ASN A 271 5.42 2.45 -12.08
CA ASN A 271 4.96 1.28 -12.83
C ASN A 271 6.04 0.20 -12.94
N ARG A 272 7.29 0.57 -13.24
CA ARG A 272 8.44 -0.33 -13.22
C ARG A 272 8.60 -0.95 -11.84
N GLY A 273 8.59 -0.13 -10.78
CA GLY A 273 8.63 -0.59 -9.40
C GLY A 273 7.49 -1.55 -9.05
N ARG A 274 6.26 -1.34 -9.55
CA ARG A 274 5.15 -2.28 -9.36
C ARG A 274 5.39 -3.62 -10.06
N ALA A 275 5.99 -3.63 -11.25
CA ALA A 275 6.34 -4.85 -11.95
C ALA A 275 7.37 -5.68 -11.16
N TYR A 276 8.43 -5.03 -10.68
CA TYR A 276 9.43 -5.65 -9.80
C TYR A 276 8.86 -6.05 -8.42
N ALA A 277 7.88 -5.31 -7.90
CA ALA A 277 7.21 -5.67 -6.64
C ALA A 277 6.50 -7.02 -6.71
N MET A 278 6.10 -7.47 -7.90
CA MET A 278 5.61 -8.83 -8.11
C MET A 278 6.70 -9.86 -7.84
N ALA A 279 7.90 -9.65 -8.41
CA ALA A 279 9.06 -10.51 -8.20
C ALA A 279 9.49 -10.53 -6.73
N PHE A 280 9.57 -9.34 -6.10
CA PHE A 280 9.86 -9.18 -4.69
C PHE A 280 8.89 -9.96 -3.80
N THR A 281 7.59 -9.81 -4.05
CA THR A 281 6.53 -10.52 -3.33
C THR A 281 6.61 -12.03 -3.55
N ALA A 282 6.88 -12.48 -4.78
CA ALA A 282 7.00 -13.90 -5.10
C ALA A 282 8.22 -14.54 -4.41
N ALA A 283 9.36 -13.84 -4.38
CA ALA A 283 10.58 -14.28 -3.69
C ALA A 283 10.35 -14.43 -2.18
N ILE A 284 9.68 -13.46 -1.54
CA ILE A 284 9.29 -13.58 -0.13
C ILE A 284 8.27 -14.72 0.05
N GLY A 285 7.29 -14.85 -0.84
CA GLY A 285 6.33 -15.95 -0.82
C GLY A 285 6.99 -17.33 -0.90
N MET A 286 8.11 -17.46 -1.61
CA MET A 286 8.92 -18.67 -1.63
C MET A 286 9.54 -18.95 -0.26
N ASN A 287 10.13 -17.92 0.36
CA ASN A 287 10.69 -18.03 1.71
C ASN A 287 9.61 -18.44 2.74
N CYS A 288 8.40 -17.85 2.65
CA CYS A 288 7.26 -18.25 3.47
C CYS A 288 6.91 -19.73 3.32
N ILE A 289 6.92 -20.25 2.09
CA ILE A 289 6.62 -21.65 1.81
C ILE A 289 7.72 -22.58 2.34
N LEU A 290 8.99 -22.19 2.24
CA LEU A 290 10.10 -22.94 2.83
C LEU A 290 9.96 -23.03 4.36
N LYS A 291 9.68 -21.90 5.03
CA LYS A 291 9.38 -21.90 6.47
C LYS A 291 8.17 -22.76 6.81
N ALA A 292 7.09 -22.67 6.03
CA ALA A 292 5.90 -23.51 6.24
C ALA A 292 6.23 -25.01 6.13
N PHE A 293 7.08 -25.42 5.19
CA PHE A 293 7.56 -26.79 5.08
C PHE A 293 8.46 -27.22 6.24
N GLU A 294 9.20 -26.30 6.86
CA GLU A 294 9.99 -26.60 8.07
C GLU A 294 9.08 -26.90 9.27
N TYR A 295 8.09 -26.04 9.54
CA TYR A 295 7.09 -26.28 10.57
C TYR A 295 6.33 -27.58 10.32
N TRP A 296 5.91 -27.83 9.07
CA TRP A 296 5.24 -29.07 8.69
C TRP A 296 6.10 -30.32 8.96
N ARG A 297 7.39 -30.28 8.62
CA ARG A 297 8.34 -31.39 8.88
C ARG A 297 8.56 -31.64 10.37
N LYS A 298 8.49 -30.60 11.20
CA LYS A 298 8.55 -30.69 12.67
C LYS A 298 7.24 -31.19 13.29
N GLY A 299 6.15 -31.27 12.51
CA GLY A 299 4.82 -31.61 13.01
C GLY A 299 4.09 -30.44 13.66
N GLU A 300 4.59 -29.21 13.51
CA GLU A 300 3.99 -27.98 14.03
C GLU A 300 2.89 -27.49 13.09
N THR A 301 1.69 -28.04 13.24
CA THR A 301 0.56 -27.82 12.32
C THR A 301 -0.56 -26.96 12.88
N ALA A 302 -0.37 -26.37 14.07
CA ALA A 302 -1.35 -25.47 14.66
C ALA A 302 -1.44 -24.18 13.84
N VAL A 303 -2.67 -23.82 13.43
CA VAL A 303 -2.95 -22.66 12.57
C VAL A 303 -3.71 -21.53 13.29
N SER A 304 -4.11 -21.75 14.55
CA SER A 304 -4.77 -20.75 15.37
C SER A 304 -4.46 -20.91 16.86
N THR A 305 -4.54 -19.81 17.59
CA THR A 305 -4.40 -19.75 19.05
C THR A 305 -5.69 -19.23 19.67
N PRO A 306 -6.26 -19.92 20.69
CA PRO A 306 -7.42 -19.41 21.43
C PRO A 306 -7.13 -18.06 22.07
N TYR A 307 -8.11 -17.16 22.04
CA TYR A 307 -8.01 -15.85 22.68
C TYR A 307 -9.27 -15.53 23.48
N LYS A 308 -9.16 -14.55 24.37
CA LYS A 308 -10.29 -13.96 25.09
C LYS A 308 -10.38 -12.49 24.70
N VAL A 309 -11.58 -12.03 24.35
CA VAL A 309 -11.82 -10.61 24.09
C VAL A 309 -11.61 -9.83 25.39
N PRO A 310 -10.65 -8.88 25.43
CA PRO A 310 -10.42 -8.05 26.60
C PRO A 310 -11.67 -7.29 27.04
N LYS A 311 -11.75 -6.99 28.34
CA LYS A 311 -12.89 -6.25 28.94
C LYS A 311 -12.49 -4.91 29.52
N ASP A 312 -11.21 -4.72 29.77
CA ASP A 312 -10.56 -3.46 30.07
C ASP A 312 -10.48 -2.55 28.84
N GLU A 313 -10.35 -1.25 29.08
CA GLU A 313 -10.14 -0.25 28.05
C GLU A 313 -8.75 -0.43 27.41
N ARG A 314 -8.69 -0.52 26.07
CA ARG A 314 -7.44 -0.71 25.32
C ARG A 314 -7.44 0.06 24.02
N VAL A 315 -6.26 0.53 23.64
CA VAL A 315 -5.97 0.94 22.27
C VAL A 315 -5.05 -0.08 21.60
N ALA A 316 -5.19 -0.25 20.29
CA ALA A 316 -4.37 -1.13 19.49
C ALA A 316 -4.21 -0.57 18.07
N VAL A 317 -3.16 -1.01 17.37
CA VAL A 317 -2.95 -0.71 15.96
C VAL A 317 -2.49 -1.98 15.25
N GLY A 318 -3.08 -2.25 14.09
CA GLY A 318 -2.60 -3.24 13.14
C GLY A 318 -1.76 -2.55 12.06
N PHE A 319 -0.49 -2.94 11.94
CA PHE A 319 0.40 -2.46 10.90
C PHE A 319 0.44 -3.46 9.75
N TRP A 320 0.04 -3.03 8.56
CA TRP A 320 -0.04 -3.89 7.39
C TRP A 320 0.32 -3.12 6.13
N GLU A 321 0.51 -3.80 5.01
CA GLU A 321 0.50 -3.11 3.73
C GLU A 321 -0.37 -3.81 2.67
N ALA A 322 -1.32 -3.06 2.13
CA ALA A 322 -2.15 -3.48 1.01
C ALA A 322 -1.36 -3.45 -0.31
N GLY A 323 -1.90 -3.98 -1.41
CA GLY A 323 -1.21 -3.95 -2.72
C GLY A 323 -0.80 -2.56 -3.25
N ARG A 324 -1.22 -1.49 -2.58
CA ARG A 324 -0.86 -0.08 -2.83
C ARG A 324 0.04 0.54 -1.75
N GLY A 325 0.52 -0.23 -0.78
CA GLY A 325 1.42 0.22 0.30
C GLY A 325 0.75 0.31 1.67
N TYR A 326 1.12 1.32 2.45
CA TYR A 326 0.71 1.64 3.83
C TYR A 326 -0.75 1.30 4.18
N LEU A 327 -0.96 0.51 5.22
CA LEU A 327 -2.29 0.29 5.79
C LEU A 327 -2.22 0.17 7.31
N THR A 328 -2.94 1.03 8.01
CA THR A 328 -3.12 0.90 9.46
C THR A 328 -4.57 0.85 9.86
N HIS A 329 -4.86 0.01 10.84
CA HIS A 329 -6.15 -0.05 11.51
C HIS A 329 -5.93 0.28 12.99
N HIS A 330 -6.52 1.37 13.47
CA HIS A 330 -6.43 1.83 14.85
C HIS A 330 -7.73 1.53 15.57
N LEU A 331 -7.65 0.74 16.64
CA LEU A 331 -8.78 0.31 17.46
C LEU A 331 -8.70 0.97 18.84
N HIS A 332 -9.83 1.50 19.31
CA HIS A 332 -10.10 1.74 20.73
C HIS A 332 -11.26 0.85 21.15
N MET A 333 -11.10 0.10 22.23
CA MET A 333 -12.13 -0.77 22.78
C MET A 333 -12.30 -0.57 24.29
N ASP A 334 -13.51 -0.78 24.79
CA ASP A 334 -13.84 -0.82 26.21
C ASP A 334 -14.98 -1.81 26.45
N LYS A 335 -14.99 -2.51 27.60
CA LYS A 335 -16.00 -3.51 27.98
C LYS A 335 -16.21 -4.61 26.94
N GLY A 336 -15.17 -4.90 26.16
CA GLY A 336 -15.20 -5.87 25.06
C GLY A 336 -16.04 -5.43 23.86
N LYS A 337 -16.21 -4.12 23.65
CA LYS A 337 -16.85 -3.52 22.49
C LYS A 337 -15.89 -2.55 21.82
N ILE A 338 -16.03 -2.39 20.51
CA ILE A 338 -15.34 -1.34 19.76
C ILE A 338 -15.97 0.00 20.14
N VAL A 339 -15.13 0.94 20.56
CA VAL A 339 -15.51 2.33 20.89
C VAL A 339 -15.14 3.26 19.75
N ASN A 340 -13.96 3.07 19.15
CA ASN A 340 -13.52 3.77 17.95
C ASN A 340 -12.74 2.81 17.05
N TYR A 341 -12.87 2.97 15.73
CA TYR A 341 -12.12 2.20 14.76
C TYR A 341 -11.83 3.08 13.55
N GLN A 342 -10.54 3.35 13.31
CA GLN A 342 -10.09 4.23 12.25
C GLN A 342 -9.15 3.46 11.33
N ILE A 343 -9.32 3.65 10.02
CA ILE A 343 -8.54 2.98 9.00
C ILE A 343 -7.83 4.06 8.19
N ASN A 344 -6.56 3.87 7.93
CA ASN A 344 -5.81 4.73 7.02
C ASN A 344 -5.18 3.85 5.95
N THR A 345 -5.60 4.06 4.71
CA THR A 345 -5.26 3.22 3.57
C THR A 345 -4.26 3.92 2.65
N PRO A 346 -3.63 3.21 1.70
CA PRO A 346 -2.71 3.85 0.77
C PRO A 346 -3.33 4.99 -0.02
N SER A 347 -4.59 4.81 -0.42
CA SER A 347 -5.28 5.79 -1.24
C SER A 347 -5.66 7.02 -0.43
N THR A 348 -5.89 6.89 0.88
CA THR A 348 -6.06 8.03 1.80
C THR A 348 -4.83 8.94 1.80
N TRP A 349 -3.62 8.37 1.76
CA TRP A 349 -2.40 9.14 1.58
C TRP A 349 -2.32 9.80 0.21
N ASN A 350 -2.44 8.99 -0.84
CA ASN A 350 -2.15 9.44 -2.19
C ASN A 350 -3.18 10.42 -2.75
N ALA A 351 -4.47 10.21 -2.44
CA ALA A 351 -5.58 11.02 -2.90
C ALA A 351 -5.94 12.16 -1.92
N SER A 352 -5.12 12.36 -0.88
CA SER A 352 -5.34 13.41 0.11
C SER A 352 -5.54 14.78 -0.55
N PRO A 353 -6.52 15.57 -0.09
CA PRO A 353 -6.62 16.96 -0.49
C PRO A 353 -5.52 17.79 0.20
N ARG A 354 -5.57 19.11 0.00
CA ARG A 354 -4.72 20.05 0.73
C ARG A 354 -4.93 19.94 2.24
N ASP A 355 -3.83 20.07 2.96
CA ASP A 355 -3.84 20.18 4.42
C ASP A 355 -4.08 21.64 4.87
N PRO A 356 -4.23 21.90 6.20
CA PRO A 356 -4.40 23.26 6.73
C PRO A 356 -3.21 24.20 6.47
N PHE A 357 -2.06 23.67 6.05
CA PHE A 357 -0.85 24.43 5.74
C PHE A 357 -0.76 24.78 4.25
N GLY A 358 -1.73 24.34 3.44
CA GLY A 358 -1.81 24.58 2.01
C GLY A 358 -1.01 23.59 1.17
N ASN A 359 -0.42 22.55 1.75
CA ASN A 359 0.36 21.57 0.98
C ASN A 359 -0.59 20.60 0.25
N PRO A 360 -0.45 20.45 -1.08
CA PRO A 360 -1.23 19.49 -1.85
C PRO A 360 -0.90 18.06 -1.47
N GLY A 361 -1.86 17.14 -1.64
CA GLY A 361 -1.56 15.71 -1.54
C GLY A 361 -0.81 15.17 -2.77
N PRO A 362 -0.35 13.90 -2.74
CA PRO A 362 0.49 13.33 -3.79
C PRO A 362 -0.11 13.37 -5.20
N TYR A 363 -1.42 13.16 -5.36
CA TYR A 363 -2.08 13.28 -6.67
C TYR A 363 -2.03 14.70 -7.22
N GLU A 364 -2.37 15.69 -6.39
CA GLU A 364 -2.36 17.10 -6.79
C GLU A 364 -0.92 17.55 -7.10
N GLU A 365 0.04 17.20 -6.25
CA GLU A 365 1.46 17.50 -6.45
C GLU A 365 1.99 16.91 -7.76
N ALA A 366 1.68 15.63 -8.04
CA ALA A 366 2.11 14.96 -9.26
C ALA A 366 1.48 15.55 -10.53
N ILE A 367 0.21 15.99 -10.49
CA ILE A 367 -0.44 16.61 -11.66
C ILE A 367 0.14 17.99 -11.94
N VAL A 368 0.31 18.85 -10.92
CA VAL A 368 0.72 20.24 -11.10
C VAL A 368 2.06 20.36 -11.83
N GLY A 369 2.99 19.43 -11.58
CA GLY A 369 4.30 19.38 -12.25
C GLY A 369 4.34 18.62 -13.58
N THR A 370 3.24 17.98 -14.00
CA THR A 370 3.24 17.11 -15.19
C THR A 370 3.24 17.91 -16.49
N PRO A 371 4.24 17.75 -17.39
CA PRO A 371 4.17 18.35 -18.71
C PRO A 371 3.12 17.66 -19.58
N ILE A 372 2.44 18.42 -20.43
CA ILE A 372 1.57 17.88 -21.47
C ILE A 372 2.43 17.60 -22.71
N LEU A 373 2.65 16.32 -22.99
CA LEU A 373 3.50 15.81 -24.07
C LEU A 373 2.69 15.28 -25.25
N GLU A 374 1.37 15.23 -25.10
CA GLU A 374 0.40 14.96 -26.17
C GLU A 374 0.62 15.92 -27.35
N SER A 375 1.00 15.38 -28.51
CA SER A 375 1.28 16.15 -29.74
C SER A 375 0.07 16.19 -30.67
N VAL A 376 -1.09 16.55 -30.12
CA VAL A 376 -2.37 16.68 -30.83
C VAL A 376 -2.87 18.13 -30.79
N SER A 377 -3.90 18.46 -31.56
CA SER A 377 -4.53 19.78 -31.49
C SER A 377 -5.22 19.99 -30.14
N ASP A 378 -5.43 21.24 -29.71
CA ASP A 378 -6.08 21.56 -28.42
C ASP A 378 -7.46 20.90 -28.29
N ASP A 379 -8.22 20.81 -29.40
CA ASP A 379 -9.54 20.17 -29.44
C ASP A 379 -9.48 18.63 -29.29
N ASP A 380 -8.31 18.03 -29.54
CA ASP A 380 -8.07 16.59 -29.48
C ASP A 380 -7.32 16.13 -28.22
N VAL A 381 -6.91 17.06 -27.35
CA VAL A 381 -6.20 16.75 -26.10
C VAL A 381 -7.07 15.87 -25.21
N LYS A 382 -6.55 14.69 -24.85
CA LYS A 382 -7.22 13.73 -23.96
C LYS A 382 -6.65 13.77 -22.54
N GLY A 383 -5.53 14.47 -22.35
CA GLY A 383 -4.85 14.57 -21.07
C GLY A 383 -4.18 13.26 -20.67
N ILE A 384 -3.64 12.49 -21.63
CA ILE A 384 -3.03 11.19 -21.34
C ILE A 384 -1.88 11.27 -20.33
N ASP A 385 -1.14 12.38 -20.28
CA ASP A 385 0.00 12.53 -19.37
C ASP A 385 -0.47 12.72 -17.92
N VAL A 386 -1.54 13.49 -17.70
CA VAL A 386 -2.22 13.59 -16.40
C VAL A 386 -2.78 12.23 -15.99
N LEU A 387 -3.38 11.52 -16.93
CA LEU A 387 -3.90 10.17 -16.72
C LEU A 387 -2.81 9.15 -16.38
N ARG A 388 -1.63 9.24 -17.02
CA ARG A 388 -0.45 8.41 -16.70
C ARG A 388 0.06 8.71 -15.31
N ALA A 389 0.19 10.00 -14.96
CA ALA A 389 0.58 10.45 -13.64
C ALA A 389 -0.33 9.85 -12.56
N ILE A 390 -1.64 10.08 -12.64
CA ILE A 390 -2.59 9.58 -11.62
C ILE A 390 -2.70 8.07 -11.60
N ARG A 391 -2.81 7.39 -12.76
CA ARG A 391 -2.93 5.93 -12.78
C ARG A 391 -1.66 5.22 -12.32
N SER A 392 -0.51 5.89 -12.36
CA SER A 392 0.74 5.34 -11.82
C SER A 392 0.71 5.12 -10.31
N PHE A 393 -0.21 5.75 -9.57
CA PHE A 393 -0.43 5.49 -8.15
C PHE A 393 -1.37 4.31 -7.87
N ASP A 394 -2.03 3.77 -8.90
CA ASP A 394 -3.09 2.76 -8.78
C ASP A 394 -4.23 3.22 -7.82
N PRO A 395 -5.06 4.22 -8.19
CA PRO A 395 -6.08 4.75 -7.28
C PRO A 395 -7.17 3.72 -6.89
N CYS A 396 -7.47 3.61 -5.59
CA CYS A 396 -8.61 2.87 -5.05
C CYS A 396 -9.56 3.82 -4.31
N MET A 397 -10.54 4.41 -5.01
CA MET A 397 -11.49 5.35 -4.39
C MET A 397 -12.37 4.72 -3.28
N PRO A 398 -12.78 3.44 -3.34
CA PRO A 398 -13.45 2.82 -2.20
C PRO A 398 -12.56 2.71 -0.95
N CYS A 399 -11.23 2.76 -1.11
CA CYS A 399 -10.28 2.73 0.00
C CYS A 399 -10.11 4.12 0.64
N THR A 400 -10.26 5.22 -0.12
CA THR A 400 -10.08 6.60 0.38
C THR A 400 -11.14 6.96 1.42
N THR A 401 -12.37 6.49 1.25
CA THR A 401 -13.50 6.83 2.12
C THR A 401 -14.22 5.57 2.59
N HIS A 402 -14.25 5.38 3.91
CA HIS A 402 -14.90 4.25 4.57
C HIS A 402 -15.70 4.75 5.77
N MET A 403 -16.95 5.14 5.53
CA MET A 403 -17.85 5.64 6.58
C MET A 403 -19.19 4.91 6.54
N ASP A 404 -19.73 4.63 7.72
CA ASP A 404 -21.10 4.18 7.90
C ASP A 404 -21.89 5.26 8.66
N THR A 405 -23.02 5.67 8.11
CA THR A 405 -23.89 6.69 8.71
C THR A 405 -25.00 6.06 9.56
N GLY A 406 -25.13 4.72 9.56
CA GLY A 406 -26.17 3.97 10.27
C GLY A 406 -27.62 4.26 9.83
N LYS A 407 -27.82 5.19 8.89
CA LYS A 407 -29.13 5.71 8.46
C LYS A 407 -29.44 5.45 6.98
N GLY A 408 -28.63 4.63 6.31
CA GLY A 408 -28.75 4.36 4.87
C GLY A 408 -27.97 5.34 3.99
N VAL A 409 -28.03 5.15 2.67
CA VAL A 409 -27.29 5.95 1.69
C VAL A 409 -27.99 7.29 1.49
N ILE A 410 -27.33 8.39 1.87
CA ILE A 410 -27.77 9.75 1.53
C ILE A 410 -27.16 10.08 0.17
N VAL A 411 -27.94 9.91 -0.91
CA VAL A 411 -27.56 10.40 -2.23
C VAL A 411 -27.97 11.87 -2.33
N ARG A 412 -27.01 12.76 -2.52
CA ARG A 412 -27.27 14.14 -2.91
C ARG A 412 -26.67 14.32 -4.29
N GLU A 413 -27.53 14.57 -5.28
CA GLU A 413 -27.09 14.97 -6.61
C GLU A 413 -26.46 16.35 -6.49
N VAL A 414 -25.14 16.42 -6.73
CA VAL A 414 -24.40 17.68 -6.71
C VAL A 414 -24.02 17.97 -8.15
N ASN A 415 -24.71 18.92 -8.78
CA ASN A 415 -24.24 19.50 -10.03
C ASN A 415 -23.01 20.34 -9.72
N SER A 416 -21.82 19.74 -9.82
CA SER A 416 -20.61 20.53 -10.02
C SER A 416 -20.73 21.16 -11.42
N CYS A 417 -20.54 22.47 -11.53
CA CYS A 417 -20.49 23.14 -12.83
C CYS A 417 -19.27 22.63 -13.62
N GLY A 418 -19.45 21.51 -14.29
CA GLY A 418 -18.53 20.89 -15.23
C GLY A 418 -19.37 20.25 -16.32
N CYS A 419 -19.70 21.06 -17.33
CA CYS A 419 -20.33 20.66 -18.58
C CYS A 419 -21.77 20.13 -18.47
N THR A 420 -22.74 21.04 -18.56
CA THR A 420 -24.00 20.72 -19.26
C THR A 420 -23.62 20.35 -20.70
N LEU A 421 -23.71 19.06 -21.01
CA LEU A 421 -23.75 18.55 -22.37
C LEU A 421 -25.02 19.07 -23.05
N GLU A 422 -24.87 19.96 -24.02
CA GLU A 422 -25.79 20.05 -25.17
C GLU A 422 -25.24 19.19 -26.31
#